data_AF-A0A2J8KFP3-F1
#
_entry.id   AF-A0A2J8KFP3-F1
#
_cell.length_a   1.000
_cell.length_b   1.000
_cell.length_c   1.000
_cell.angle_alpha   90.00
_cell.angle_beta   90.00
_cell.angle_gamma   90.00
#
_symmetry.space_group_name_H-M   'P 1'
#
loop_
_entity.id
_entity.type
_entity.pdbx_description
1 polymer ?
#
loop_
_entity_poly.entity_id
_entity_poly.type
_entity_poly.pdbx_seq_one_letter_code
_entity_poly.pdbx_strand_id
1 'polypeptide(L)'
;RFPPFFTLQPNVDTRQKQLAAWCSLVLSFCRLHKQSSMTVMEAQESPLFNNVKLQRKLPVESIQIVLEELRKKEFHGLDEATLLRALQALQQEHKAEIITVSDGRGVKFF
;
A
#
# COMPACT_ATOMS: atom_id res chain seq x y z
N ARG A 1 -1.92 2.96 -22.52
CA ARG A 1 -1.72 1.58 -22.04
C ARG A 1 -0.31 1.15 -22.44
N PHE A 2 0.49 0.60 -21.52
CA PHE A 2 1.92 0.32 -21.74
C PHE A 2 2.26 -1.11 -21.27
N PRO A 3 2.33 -2.11 -22.17
CA PRO A 3 2.58 -3.51 -21.79
C PRO A 3 3.84 -3.76 -20.94
N PRO A 4 4.98 -3.07 -21.17
CA PRO A 4 6.18 -3.23 -20.34
C PRO A 4 5.97 -2.85 -18.87
N PHE A 5 4.91 -2.11 -18.53
CA PHE A 5 4.59 -1.77 -17.15
C PHE A 5 4.40 -3.00 -16.24
N PHE A 6 3.98 -4.14 -16.81
CA PHE A 6 3.77 -5.42 -16.12
C PHE A 6 5.01 -6.33 -16.11
N THR A 7 6.18 -5.79 -16.43
CA THR A 7 7.46 -6.53 -16.39
C THR A 7 8.51 -5.64 -15.74
N LEU A 8 9.20 -6.14 -14.73
CA LEU A 8 10.21 -5.35 -14.02
C LEU A 8 11.31 -4.91 -14.98
N GLN A 9 11.54 -3.60 -15.05
CA GLN A 9 12.50 -3.05 -16.01
C GLN A 9 13.95 -3.30 -15.54
N PRO A 10 14.86 -3.72 -16.45
CA PRO A 10 16.25 -4.01 -16.08
C PRO A 10 17.06 -2.72 -15.82
N ASN A 11 16.75 -1.65 -16.55
CA ASN A 11 17.39 -0.34 -16.37
C ASN A 11 16.91 0.30 -15.06
N VAL A 12 17.85 0.81 -14.26
CA VAL A 12 17.60 1.34 -12.92
C VAL A 12 16.68 2.57 -12.95
N ASP A 13 16.93 3.54 -13.84
CA ASP A 13 16.15 4.77 -13.92
C ASP A 13 14.71 4.50 -14.35
N THR A 14 14.54 3.64 -15.36
CA THR A 14 13.21 3.21 -15.83
C THR A 14 12.49 2.41 -14.74
N ARG A 15 13.21 1.54 -14.02
CA ARG A 15 12.65 0.77 -12.91
C ARG A 15 12.19 1.66 -11.76
N GLN A 16 12.96 2.68 -11.40
CA GLN A 16 12.54 3.65 -10.38
C GLN A 16 11.25 4.36 -10.77
N LYS A 17 11.15 4.85 -12.01
CA LYS A 17 9.92 5.47 -12.54
C LYS A 17 8.75 4.49 -12.55
N GLN A 18 9.00 3.24 -12.94
CA GLN A 18 8.00 2.18 -12.93
C GLN A 18 7.48 1.91 -11.51
N LEU A 19 8.37 1.74 -10.53
CA LEU A 19 8.00 1.47 -9.14
C LEU A 19 7.27 2.67 -8.51
N ALA A 20 7.69 3.90 -8.81
CA ALA A 20 6.99 5.10 -8.38
C ALA A 20 5.55 5.15 -8.91
N ALA A 21 5.35 4.84 -10.20
CA ALA A 21 4.03 4.77 -10.82
C ALA A 21 3.18 3.63 -10.24
N TRP A 22 3.76 2.45 -9.98
CA TRP A 22 3.08 1.36 -9.29
C TRP A 22 2.63 1.75 -7.89
N CYS A 23 3.50 2.37 -7.09
CA CYS A 23 3.15 2.84 -5.76
C CYS A 23 1.96 3.80 -5.81
N SER A 24 1.98 4.77 -6.72
CA SER A 24 0.86 5.71 -6.89
C SER A 24 -0.43 4.98 -7.26
N LEU A 25 -0.37 4.03 -8.19
CA LEU A 25 -1.53 3.28 -8.64
C LEU A 25 -2.14 2.43 -7.52
N VAL A 26 -1.31 1.74 -6.74
CA VAL A 26 -1.75 0.93 -5.58
C VAL A 26 -2.48 1.81 -4.57
N LEU A 27 -1.88 2.94 -4.17
CA LEU A 27 -2.50 3.85 -3.19
C LEU A 27 -3.82 4.44 -3.71
N SER A 28 -3.86 4.86 -4.98
CA SER A 28 -5.10 5.36 -5.61
C SER A 28 -6.18 4.29 -5.69
N PHE A 29 -5.81 3.05 -6.03
CA PHE A 29 -6.74 1.93 -6.11
C PHE A 29 -7.32 1.59 -4.73
N CYS A 30 -6.47 1.41 -3.71
CA CYS A 30 -6.92 1.13 -2.35
C CYS A 30 -7.84 2.23 -1.81
N ARG A 31 -7.52 3.50 -2.08
CA ARG A 31 -8.35 4.65 -1.70
C ARG A 31 -9.72 4.62 -2.39
N LEU A 32 -9.76 4.37 -3.71
CA LEU A 32 -10.99 4.30 -4.48
C LEU A 32 -11.91 3.17 -4.00
N HIS A 33 -11.32 2.01 -3.71
CA HIS A 33 -12.06 0.81 -3.28
C HIS A 33 -12.27 0.72 -1.76
N LYS A 34 -11.81 1.72 -0.99
CA LYS A 34 -11.85 1.75 0.49
C LYS A 34 -11.25 0.50 1.13
N GLN A 35 -10.22 -0.06 0.52
CA GLN A 35 -9.52 -1.25 0.98
C GLN A 35 -8.29 -0.85 1.80
N SER A 36 -8.27 -1.26 3.07
CA SER A 36 -7.18 -0.98 4.02
C SER A 36 -6.44 -2.24 4.45
N SER A 37 -6.73 -3.39 3.84
CA SER A 37 -5.98 -4.63 3.98
C SER A 37 -6.18 -5.50 2.74
N MET A 38 -5.12 -6.17 2.28
CA MET A 38 -5.19 -7.20 1.26
C MET A 38 -4.00 -8.15 1.42
N THR A 39 -4.19 -9.43 1.11
CA THR A 39 -3.11 -10.40 0.99
C THR A 39 -2.45 -10.32 -0.39
N VAL A 40 -1.23 -10.85 -0.51
CA VAL A 40 -0.52 -10.88 -1.82
C VAL A 40 -1.30 -11.68 -2.87
N MET A 41 -1.95 -12.78 -2.46
CA MET A 41 -2.76 -13.61 -3.35
C MET A 41 -4.00 -12.88 -3.87
N GLU A 42 -4.73 -12.18 -2.99
CA GLU A 42 -5.88 -11.36 -3.38
C GLU A 42 -5.46 -10.22 -4.32
N ALA A 43 -4.34 -9.55 -4.00
CA ALA A 43 -3.81 -8.47 -4.82
C ALA A 43 -3.44 -8.96 -6.23
N GLN A 44 -2.80 -10.13 -6.32
CA GLN A 44 -2.37 -10.72 -7.58
C GLN A 44 -3.53 -11.01 -8.54
N GLU A 45 -4.68 -11.49 -8.04
CA GLU A 45 -5.86 -11.73 -8.89
C GLU A 45 -6.70 -10.47 -9.16
N SER A 46 -6.48 -9.41 -8.39
CA SER A 46 -7.22 -8.16 -8.53
C SER A 46 -6.89 -7.43 -9.84
N PRO A 47 -7.79 -6.55 -10.32
CA PRO A 47 -7.54 -5.72 -11.50
C PRO A 47 -6.36 -4.72 -11.34
N LEU A 48 -5.81 -4.59 -10.12
CA LEU A 48 -4.64 -3.78 -9.83
C LEU A 48 -3.38 -4.37 -10.50
N PHE A 49 -3.15 -5.67 -10.34
CA PHE A 49 -1.96 -6.35 -10.87
C PHE A 49 -2.25 -7.31 -12.02
N ASN A 50 -3.53 -7.56 -12.34
CA ASN A 50 -3.96 -8.38 -13.47
C ASN A 50 -4.80 -7.57 -14.47
N ASN A 51 -4.21 -7.28 -15.63
CA ASN A 51 -4.92 -6.63 -16.72
C ASN A 51 -5.30 -7.65 -17.81
N VAL A 52 -6.50 -8.21 -17.66
CA VAL A 52 -7.06 -9.22 -18.59
C VAL A 52 -7.16 -8.70 -20.02
N LYS A 53 -7.49 -7.41 -20.22
CA LYS A 53 -7.58 -6.79 -21.56
C LYS A 53 -6.24 -6.69 -22.27
N LEU A 54 -5.15 -6.59 -21.51
CA LEU A 54 -3.78 -6.59 -22.03
C LEU A 54 -3.15 -7.98 -22.02
N GLN A 55 -3.83 -8.99 -21.45
CA GLN A 55 -3.29 -10.32 -21.18
C GLN A 55 -1.95 -10.24 -20.44
N ARG A 56 -1.87 -9.34 -19.46
CA ARG A 56 -0.66 -9.12 -18.67
C ARG A 56 -0.98 -9.11 -17.19
N LYS A 57 -0.15 -9.81 -16.43
CA LYS A 57 -0.23 -9.92 -14.98
C LYS A 57 1.16 -9.72 -14.40
N LEU A 58 1.25 -8.95 -13.32
CA LEU A 58 2.51 -8.73 -12.63
C LEU A 58 2.87 -10.01 -11.84
N PRO A 59 4.09 -10.56 -11.98
CA PRO A 59 4.54 -11.71 -11.20
C PRO A 59 4.57 -11.42 -9.70
N VAL A 60 4.41 -12.45 -8.87
CA VAL A 60 4.35 -12.31 -7.39
C VAL A 60 5.59 -11.65 -6.84
N GLU A 61 6.75 -12.02 -7.36
CA GLU A 61 8.05 -11.49 -6.94
C GLU A 61 8.13 -9.98 -7.23
N SER A 62 7.57 -9.54 -8.36
CA SER A 62 7.50 -8.12 -8.71
C SER A 62 6.47 -7.36 -7.85
N ILE A 63 5.36 -8.00 -7.47
CA ILE A 63 4.40 -7.42 -6.53
C ILE A 63 5.06 -7.21 -5.16
N GLN A 64 5.82 -8.20 -4.66
CA GLN A 64 6.56 -8.07 -3.41
C GLN A 64 7.55 -6.89 -3.45
N ILE A 65 8.25 -6.68 -4.56
CA ILE A 65 9.13 -5.52 -4.74
C ILE A 65 8.33 -4.21 -4.68
N VAL A 66 7.18 -4.12 -5.36
CA VAL A 66 6.31 -2.93 -5.30
C VAL A 66 5.84 -2.66 -3.86
N LEU A 67 5.45 -3.70 -3.12
CA LEU A 67 5.02 -3.57 -1.73
C LEU A 67 6.15 -3.15 -0.80
N GLU A 68 7.37 -3.66 -1.02
CA GLU A 68 8.55 -3.24 -0.26
C GLU A 68 8.92 -1.78 -0.56
N GLU A 69 8.79 -1.33 -1.81
CA GLU A 69 8.95 0.09 -2.15
C GLU A 69 7.87 0.97 -1.51
N LEU A 70 6.62 0.50 -1.45
CA LEU A 70 5.55 1.20 -0.74
C LEU A 70 5.84 1.33 0.75
N ARG A 71 6.37 0.26 1.38
CA ARG A 71 6.73 0.25 2.81
C ARG A 71 7.78 1.31 3.15
N LYS A 72 8.67 1.66 2.22
CA LYS A 72 9.70 2.69 2.39
C LYS A 72 9.16 4.12 2.30
N LYS A 73 7.93 4.32 1.81
CA LYS A 73 7.35 5.66 1.68
C LYS A 73 6.77 6.16 3.00
N GLU A 74 6.88 7.46 3.23
CA GLU A 74 6.27 8.10 4.39
C GLU A 74 4.73 8.01 4.31
N PHE A 75 4.10 7.70 5.43
CA PHE A 75 2.65 7.59 5.53
C PHE A 75 2.06 8.95 5.91
N HIS A 76 1.35 9.59 4.97
CA HIS A 76 0.58 10.81 5.22
C HIS A 76 -0.83 10.68 4.64
N GLY A 77 -1.81 11.38 5.25
CA GLY A 77 -3.20 11.35 4.79
C GLY A 77 -3.87 9.97 4.86
N LEU A 78 -3.53 9.20 5.91
CA LEU A 78 -4.20 7.95 6.26
C LEU A 78 -5.66 8.25 6.64
N ASP A 79 -6.58 7.37 6.23
CA ASP A 79 -7.94 7.43 6.73
C ASP A 79 -7.97 7.08 8.23
N GLU A 80 -8.99 7.59 8.92
CA GLU A 80 -9.10 7.46 10.37
C GLU A 80 -9.14 6.00 10.84
N ALA A 81 -9.73 5.09 10.06
CA ALA A 81 -9.79 3.68 10.43
C ALA A 81 -8.40 3.02 10.35
N THR A 82 -7.63 3.33 9.30
CA THR A 82 -6.24 2.87 9.15
C THR A 82 -5.35 3.45 10.26
N LEU A 83 -5.50 4.74 10.56
CA LEU A 83 -4.78 5.39 11.66
C LEU A 83 -5.11 4.72 13.01
N LEU A 84 -6.39 4.47 13.30
CA LEU A 84 -6.81 3.82 14.53
C LEU A 84 -6.22 2.42 14.65
N ARG A 85 -6.24 1.62 13.58
CA ARG A 85 -5.66 0.27 13.59
C ARG A 85 -4.15 0.29 13.84
N ALA A 86 -3.44 1.25 13.25
CA ALA A 86 -2.01 1.43 13.52
C ALA A 86 -1.73 1.78 14.99
N LEU A 87 -2.54 2.69 15.56
CA LEU A 87 -2.43 3.09 16.96
C LEU A 87 -2.78 1.92 17.92
N GLN A 88 -3.77 1.12 17.59
CA GLN A 88 -4.15 -0.08 18.36
C GLN A 88 -3.03 -1.12 18.37
N ALA A 89 -2.34 -1.33 17.24
CA ALA A 89 -1.18 -2.21 17.17
C ALA A 89 -0.03 -1.71 18.05
N LEU A 90 0.26 -0.40 18.02
CA LEU A 90 1.26 0.22 18.89
C LEU A 90 0.91 0.10 20.37
N GLN A 91 -0.38 0.17 20.72
CA GLN A 91 -0.85 -0.03 22.08
C GLN A 91 -0.66 -1.49 22.54
N GLN A 92 -0.91 -2.46 21.66
CA GLN A 92 -0.62 -3.87 21.95
C GLN A 92 0.88 -4.11 22.19
N GLU A 93 1.74 -3.41 21.47
CA GLU A 93 3.21 -3.43 21.66
C GLU A 93 3.70 -2.57 22.83
N HIS A 94 2.81 -1.93 23.59
CA HIS A 94 3.14 -1.05 24.72
C HIS A 94 4.00 0.17 24.33
N LYS A 95 3.88 0.63 23.08
CA LYS A 95 4.58 1.81 22.53
C LYS A 95 3.73 3.07 22.51
N ALA A 96 2.41 2.93 22.64
CA ALA A 96 1.48 4.05 22.70
C ALA A 96 0.24 3.70 23.53
N GLU A 97 -0.53 4.71 23.91
CA GLU A 97 -1.81 4.58 24.59
C GLU A 97 -2.82 5.51 23.92
N ILE A 98 -3.96 4.96 23.49
CA ILE A 98 -5.07 5.73 22.92
C ILE A 98 -5.91 6.28 24.06
N ILE A 99 -6.09 7.60 24.09
CA ILE A 99 -6.85 8.32 25.12
C ILE A 99 -8.13 8.84 24.49
N THR A 100 -9.28 8.46 25.01
CA THR A 100 -10.57 9.07 24.65
C THR A 100 -10.82 10.27 25.57
N VAL A 101 -10.91 11.45 24.97
CA VAL A 101 -11.25 12.71 25.65
C VAL A 101 -12.67 13.13 25.23
N SER A 102 -13.34 13.95 26.04
CA SER A 102 -14.74 14.37 25.77
C SER A 102 -14.96 14.95 24.36
N ASP A 103 -13.91 15.53 23.78
CA ASP A 103 -13.98 16.29 22.54
C ASP A 103 -13.23 15.60 21.38
N GLY A 104 -12.70 14.37 21.60
CA GLY A 104 -11.95 13.65 20.57
C GLY A 104 -11.10 12.47 21.05
N ARG A 105 -10.23 11.97 20.16
CA ARG A 105 -9.25 10.91 20.46
C ARG A 105 -7.84 11.50 20.47
N GLY A 106 -7.13 11.32 21.58
CA GLY A 106 -5.71 11.61 21.74
C GLY A 106 -4.86 10.33 21.72
N VAL A 107 -3.55 10.49 21.58
CA VAL A 107 -2.57 9.39 21.66
C VAL A 107 -1.39 9.87 22.47
N LYS A 108 -0.95 9.07 23.44
CA LYS A 108 0.31 9.26 24.16
C LYS A 108 1.31 8.19 23.71
N PHE A 109 2.50 8.59 23.31
CA PHE A 109 3.61 7.66 23.01
C PHE A 109 4.49 7.49 24.25
N PHE A 110 5.04 6.29 24.43
CA PHE A 110 5.94 5.94 25.53
C PHE A 110 7.42 5.97 25.10
#